data_AF-A0A1V3MVX0-F1
#
_entry.id   AF-A0A1V3MVX0-F1
#
_cell.length_a   1.000
_cell.length_b   1.000
_cell.length_c   1.000
_cell.angle_alpha   90.00
_cell.angle_beta   90.00
_cell.angle_gamma   90.00
#
_symmetry.space_group_name_H-M   'P 1'
#
loop_
_entity.id
_entity.type
_entity.pdbx_description
1 polymer ?
#
loop_
_entity_poly.entity_id
_entity_poly.type
_entity_poly.pdbx_seq_one_letter_code
_entity_poly.pdbx_strand_id
1 'polypeptide(L)'
;MKSLLHSLLSLLLLFIFGHLHAQENADSSAFEVQRKRVNSLLEARQQKFGAYDTSLTQKTGLFGLFKSKGDMQKSIDILKDVVITDNNIFLETQQLLKIKDFEKDKFRQMATEYDKQISAYMGTINKLQNENERLRAQLEKTEGRGLAGNLWLYLALLVIIILAVLLYRGRTQLRP
;
A
#
# COMPACT_ATOMS: atom_id res chain seq x y z
N MET A 1 25.90 29.36 -21.76
CA MET A 1 25.22 28.75 -20.59
C MET A 1 23.70 28.69 -20.73
N LYS A 2 23.02 29.80 -21.10
CA LYS A 2 21.55 29.80 -21.27
C LYS A 2 21.05 28.77 -22.30
N SER A 3 21.68 28.65 -23.47
CA SER A 3 21.29 27.66 -24.50
C SER A 3 21.39 26.19 -24.01
N LEU A 4 22.44 25.85 -23.24
CA LEU A 4 22.59 24.52 -22.65
C LEU A 4 21.51 24.23 -21.59
N LEU A 5 21.10 25.25 -20.82
CA LEU A 5 20.01 25.13 -19.85
C LEU A 5 18.66 24.82 -20.52
N HIS A 6 18.37 25.44 -21.67
CA HIS A 6 17.14 25.19 -22.42
C HIS A 6 17.15 23.79 -23.06
N SER A 7 18.31 23.32 -23.54
CA SER A 7 18.48 21.96 -24.07
C SER A 7 18.34 20.89 -22.98
N LEU A 8 18.81 21.18 -21.77
CA LEU A 8 18.64 20.27 -20.62
C LEU A 8 17.17 20.24 -20.15
N LEU A 9 16.49 21.39 -20.17
CA LEU A 9 15.07 21.52 -19.81
C LEU A 9 14.17 20.78 -20.80
N SER A 10 14.46 20.86 -22.11
CA SER A 10 13.70 20.13 -23.13
C SER A 10 13.90 18.62 -23.02
N LEU A 11 15.10 18.16 -22.68
CA LEU A 11 15.39 16.75 -22.43
C LEU A 11 14.66 16.21 -21.18
N LEU A 12 14.60 17.01 -20.11
CA LEU A 12 13.83 16.69 -18.90
C LEU A 12 12.33 16.58 -19.20
N LEU A 13 11.80 17.49 -20.01
CA LEU A 13 10.40 17.49 -20.43
C LEU A 13 10.05 16.24 -21.25
N LEU A 14 10.93 15.82 -22.16
CA LEU A 14 10.76 14.58 -22.93
C LEU A 14 10.76 13.33 -22.04
N PHE A 15 11.58 13.30 -20.99
CA PHE A 15 11.59 12.20 -20.03
C PHE A 15 10.29 12.11 -19.23
N ILE A 16 9.72 13.25 -18.83
CA ILE A 16 8.44 13.29 -18.08
C ILE A 16 7.28 12.78 -18.96
N PHE A 17 7.23 13.17 -20.24
CA PHE A 17 6.20 12.69 -21.17
C PHE A 17 6.34 11.20 -21.53
N GLY A 18 7.57 10.66 -21.56
CA GLY A 18 7.81 9.23 -21.80
C GLY A 18 7.24 8.31 -20.72
N HIS A 19 7.14 8.79 -19.47
CA HIS A 19 6.58 8.01 -18.35
C HIS A 19 5.04 7.99 -18.31
N LEU A 20 4.34 8.91 -18.98
CA LEU A 20 2.86 8.93 -18.96
C LEU A 20 2.22 7.76 -19.72
N HIS A 21 2.92 7.16 -20.69
CA HIS A 21 2.40 6.07 -21.51
C HIS A 21 2.70 4.67 -20.96
N ALA A 22 3.46 4.54 -19.87
CA ALA A 22 3.84 3.25 -19.29
C ALA A 22 2.98 2.82 -18.09
N GLN A 23 2.00 3.62 -17.69
CA GLN A 23 1.10 3.33 -16.57
C GLN A 23 -0.26 2.83 -17.06
N GLU A 24 -0.26 1.79 -17.91
CA GLU A 24 -1.44 0.91 -17.96
C GLU A 24 -1.42 0.08 -16.68
N ASN A 25 -2.37 0.32 -15.79
CA ASN A 25 -2.52 -0.31 -14.48
C ASN A 25 -2.32 -1.83 -14.54
N ALA A 26 -1.10 -2.31 -14.24
CA ALA A 26 -0.75 -3.72 -14.28
C ALA A 26 -1.61 -4.56 -13.31
N ASP A 27 -2.01 -3.96 -12.18
CA ASP A 27 -2.89 -4.58 -11.19
C ASP A 27 -4.35 -4.74 -11.66
N SER A 28 -4.80 -4.01 -12.69
CA SER A 28 -6.17 -4.13 -13.25
C SER A 28 -6.23 -5.03 -14.49
N SER A 29 -5.09 -5.54 -14.96
CA SER A 29 -4.99 -6.23 -16.25
C SER A 29 -5.72 -7.58 -16.28
N ALA A 30 -5.56 -8.41 -15.24
CA ALA A 30 -6.09 -9.77 -15.24
C ALA A 30 -7.62 -9.81 -15.13
N PHE A 31 -8.20 -9.03 -14.21
CA PHE A 31 -9.64 -8.91 -14.06
C PHE A 31 -10.30 -8.35 -15.32
N GLU A 32 -9.76 -7.28 -15.88
CA GLU A 32 -10.31 -6.64 -17.09
C GLU A 32 -10.21 -7.52 -18.32
N VAL A 33 -9.08 -8.22 -18.50
CA VAL A 33 -8.90 -9.20 -19.58
C VAL A 33 -9.89 -10.36 -19.43
N GLN A 34 -10.09 -10.87 -18.22
CA GLN A 34 -11.06 -11.93 -17.96
C GLN A 34 -12.50 -11.46 -18.18
N ARG A 35 -12.85 -10.23 -17.77
CA ARG A 35 -14.17 -9.64 -17.99
C ARG A 35 -14.47 -9.50 -19.49
N LYS A 36 -13.47 -9.06 -20.28
CA LYS A 36 -13.60 -8.99 -21.75
C LYS A 36 -13.87 -10.36 -22.37
N ARG A 37 -13.23 -11.44 -21.89
CA ARG A 37 -13.52 -12.82 -22.34
C ARG A 37 -14.95 -13.26 -22.04
N VAL A 38 -15.45 -12.97 -20.84
CA VAL A 38 -16.85 -13.27 -20.50
C VAL A 38 -17.81 -12.52 -21.42
N ASN A 39 -17.56 -11.22 -21.65
CA ASN A 39 -18.40 -10.40 -22.52
C ASN A 39 -18.40 -10.88 -23.97
N SER A 40 -17.25 -11.27 -24.53
CA SER A 40 -17.20 -11.80 -25.90
C SER A 40 -17.98 -13.11 -26.03
N LEU A 41 -17.96 -13.98 -25.02
CA LEU A 41 -18.79 -15.19 -24.99
C LEU A 41 -20.29 -14.87 -24.88
N LEU A 42 -20.66 -13.86 -24.09
CA LEU A 42 -22.06 -13.39 -23.99
C LEU A 42 -22.56 -12.84 -25.32
N GLU A 43 -21.74 -12.07 -26.04
CA GLU A 43 -22.05 -11.59 -27.39
C GLU A 43 -22.21 -12.75 -28.38
N ALA A 44 -21.29 -13.72 -28.35
CA ALA A 44 -21.37 -14.92 -29.19
C ALA A 44 -22.64 -15.74 -28.90
N ARG A 45 -23.00 -15.88 -27.62
CA ARG A 45 -24.26 -16.53 -27.19
C ARG A 45 -25.47 -15.79 -27.75
N GLN A 46 -25.50 -14.46 -27.64
CA GLN A 46 -26.61 -13.65 -28.14
C GLN A 46 -26.83 -13.86 -29.64
N GLN A 47 -25.75 -13.88 -30.43
CA GLN A 47 -25.81 -14.14 -31.87
C GLN A 47 -26.33 -15.54 -32.18
N LYS A 48 -25.79 -16.57 -31.50
CA LYS A 48 -26.22 -17.97 -31.68
C LYS A 48 -27.68 -18.18 -31.28
N PHE A 49 -28.12 -17.55 -30.20
CA PHE A 49 -29.50 -17.63 -29.75
C PHE A 49 -30.46 -16.94 -30.73
N GLY A 50 -30.08 -15.80 -31.31
CA GLY A 50 -30.84 -15.17 -32.39
C GLY A 50 -30.94 -16.04 -33.65
N ALA A 51 -29.85 -16.73 -34.01
CA ALA A 51 -29.87 -17.70 -35.12
C ALA A 51 -30.77 -18.92 -34.80
N TYR A 52 -30.77 -19.39 -33.55
CA TYR A 52 -31.67 -20.45 -33.10
C TYR A 52 -33.13 -20.02 -33.22
N ASP A 53 -33.49 -18.85 -32.70
CA ASP A 53 -34.85 -18.31 -32.79
C ASP A 53 -35.33 -18.18 -34.25
N THR A 54 -34.46 -17.68 -35.13
CA THR A 54 -34.73 -17.63 -36.57
C THR A 54 -34.93 -19.04 -37.16
N SER A 55 -34.10 -19.99 -36.76
CA SER A 55 -34.21 -21.38 -37.21
C SER A 55 -35.54 -22.01 -36.78
N LEU A 56 -36.12 -21.63 -35.64
CA LEU A 56 -37.42 -22.13 -35.16
C LEU A 56 -38.60 -21.68 -36.01
N THR A 57 -38.50 -20.57 -36.75
CA THR A 57 -39.58 -20.08 -37.60
C THR A 57 -39.41 -20.47 -39.07
N GLN A 58 -38.19 -20.83 -39.49
CA GLN A 58 -37.89 -21.25 -40.84
C GLN A 58 -38.54 -22.61 -41.20
N LYS A 59 -39.21 -22.66 -42.35
CA LYS A 59 -39.92 -23.84 -42.88
C LYS A 59 -39.51 -24.08 -44.34
N THR A 60 -38.86 -25.21 -44.62
CA THR A 60 -38.45 -25.60 -45.98
C THR A 60 -39.07 -26.92 -46.46
N GLY A 61 -39.95 -27.55 -45.67
CA GLY A 61 -40.64 -28.80 -46.03
C GLY A 61 -41.58 -28.65 -47.23
N LEU A 62 -42.20 -29.74 -47.69
CA LEU A 62 -43.00 -29.82 -48.92
C LEU A 62 -44.01 -28.63 -49.02
N PHE A 63 -43.64 -27.58 -49.77
CA PHE A 63 -44.33 -26.27 -49.94
C PHE A 63 -44.12 -25.15 -48.91
N GLY A 64 -43.10 -25.21 -48.04
CA GLY A 64 -42.83 -24.19 -47.01
C GLY A 64 -43.88 -24.17 -45.87
N LEU A 65 -44.80 -25.14 -45.87
CA LEU A 65 -45.89 -25.24 -44.90
C LEU A 65 -45.44 -25.83 -43.56
N PHE A 66 -44.42 -26.71 -43.60
CA PHE A 66 -43.91 -27.46 -42.46
C PHE A 66 -42.38 -27.41 -42.39
N LYS A 67 -41.82 -27.68 -41.21
CA LYS A 67 -40.38 -27.88 -41.03
C LYS A 67 -39.94 -29.22 -41.60
N SER A 68 -38.83 -29.23 -42.34
CA SER A 68 -38.19 -30.47 -42.75
C SER A 68 -37.37 -31.07 -41.59
N LYS A 69 -37.02 -32.37 -41.68
CA LYS A 69 -36.06 -33.00 -40.75
C LYS A 69 -34.72 -32.26 -40.73
N GLY A 70 -34.27 -31.76 -41.89
CA GLY A 70 -33.05 -30.96 -42.00
C GLY A 70 -33.14 -29.63 -41.25
N ASP A 71 -34.28 -28.95 -41.30
CA ASP A 71 -34.51 -27.70 -40.55
C ASP A 71 -34.46 -27.94 -39.04
N MET A 72 -35.07 -29.05 -38.58
CA MET A 72 -35.05 -29.42 -37.17
C MET A 72 -33.64 -29.79 -36.70
N GLN A 73 -32.88 -30.54 -37.50
CA GLN A 73 -31.50 -30.89 -37.17
C GLN A 73 -30.63 -29.64 -37.05
N LYS A 74 -30.72 -28.70 -38.00
CA LYS A 74 -30.02 -27.41 -37.91
C LYS A 74 -30.38 -26.64 -36.63
N SER A 75 -31.67 -26.62 -36.28
CA SER A 75 -32.13 -25.95 -35.05
C SER A 75 -31.50 -26.60 -33.80
N ILE A 76 -31.42 -27.94 -33.76
CA ILE A 76 -30.80 -28.69 -32.67
C ILE A 76 -29.29 -28.44 -32.60
N ASP A 77 -28.61 -28.38 -33.74
CA ASP A 77 -27.17 -28.13 -33.81
C ASP A 77 -26.84 -26.72 -33.28
N ILE A 78 -27.61 -25.70 -33.66
CA ILE A 78 -27.45 -24.34 -33.12
C ILE A 78 -27.71 -24.32 -31.60
N LEU A 79 -28.74 -25.03 -31.12
CA LEU A 79 -29.03 -25.13 -29.69
C LEU A 79 -27.87 -25.78 -28.92
N LYS A 80 -27.26 -26.83 -29.47
CA LYS A 80 -26.08 -27.47 -28.89
C LYS A 80 -24.92 -26.48 -28.77
N ASP A 81 -24.70 -25.66 -29.81
CA ASP A 81 -23.66 -24.63 -29.79
C ASP A 81 -23.93 -23.53 -28.76
N VAL A 82 -25.20 -23.17 -28.52
CA VAL A 82 -25.61 -22.27 -27.44
C VAL A 82 -25.24 -22.89 -26.09
N VAL A 83 -25.62 -24.14 -25.83
CA VAL A 83 -25.32 -24.83 -24.56
C VAL A 83 -23.82 -24.95 -24.31
N ILE A 84 -23.02 -25.26 -25.34
CA ILE A 84 -21.55 -25.27 -25.22
C ILE A 84 -21.03 -23.88 -24.85
N THR A 85 -21.59 -22.82 -25.45
CA THR A 85 -21.21 -21.44 -25.14
C THR A 85 -21.58 -21.08 -23.70
N ASP A 86 -22.75 -21.51 -23.22
CA ASP A 86 -23.21 -21.28 -21.84
C ASP A 86 -22.28 -21.93 -20.83
N ASN A 87 -21.81 -23.15 -21.12
CA ASN A 87 -20.81 -23.82 -20.28
C ASN A 87 -19.49 -23.04 -20.22
N ASN A 88 -19.03 -22.50 -21.36
CA ASN A 88 -17.81 -21.68 -21.38
C ASN A 88 -18.01 -20.36 -20.62
N ILE A 89 -19.15 -19.69 -20.76
CA ILE A 89 -19.50 -18.50 -19.98
C ILE A 89 -19.43 -18.80 -18.49
N PHE A 90 -19.98 -19.95 -18.07
CA PHE A 90 -19.96 -20.36 -16.67
C PHE A 90 -18.52 -20.52 -16.13
N LEU A 91 -17.65 -21.23 -16.86
CA LEU A 91 -16.26 -21.44 -16.46
C LEU A 91 -15.48 -20.12 -16.38
N GLU A 92 -15.58 -19.27 -17.39
CA GLU A 92 -14.89 -17.97 -17.42
C GLU A 92 -15.42 -17.02 -16.34
N THR A 93 -16.72 -17.07 -16.02
CA THR A 93 -17.32 -16.29 -14.95
C THR A 93 -16.84 -16.77 -13.57
N GLN A 94 -16.72 -18.07 -13.36
CA GLN A 94 -16.12 -18.61 -12.13
C GLN A 94 -14.67 -18.14 -11.95
N GLN A 95 -13.89 -18.15 -13.02
CA GLN A 95 -12.51 -17.65 -12.98
C GLN A 95 -12.47 -16.14 -12.67
N LEU A 96 -13.37 -15.35 -13.25
CA LEU A 96 -13.49 -13.92 -12.95
C LEU A 96 -13.76 -13.66 -11.46
N LEU A 97 -14.65 -14.45 -10.85
CA LEU A 97 -14.94 -14.36 -9.41
C LEU A 97 -13.72 -14.71 -8.57
N LYS A 98 -13.00 -15.78 -8.90
CA LYS A 98 -11.76 -16.17 -8.18
C LYS A 98 -10.69 -15.08 -8.21
N ILE A 99 -10.50 -14.43 -9.36
CA ILE A 99 -9.56 -13.30 -9.48
C ILE A 99 -9.96 -12.16 -8.54
N LYS A 100 -11.24 -11.80 -8.53
CA LYS A 100 -11.78 -10.75 -7.66
C LYS A 100 -11.64 -11.08 -6.16
N ASP A 101 -11.91 -12.32 -5.78
CA ASP A 101 -11.76 -12.79 -4.41
C ASP A 101 -10.29 -12.75 -3.97
N PHE A 102 -9.37 -13.17 -4.84
CA PHE A 102 -7.93 -13.10 -4.59
C PHE A 102 -7.45 -11.65 -4.39
N GLU A 103 -7.88 -10.71 -5.24
CA GLU A 103 -7.55 -9.29 -5.08
C GLU A 103 -8.05 -8.75 -3.74
N LYS A 104 -9.30 -9.06 -3.37
CA LYS A 104 -9.90 -8.67 -2.09
C LYS A 104 -9.09 -9.20 -0.91
N ASP A 105 -8.69 -10.47 -0.95
CA ASP A 105 -7.90 -11.09 0.12
C ASP A 105 -6.50 -10.45 0.22
N LYS A 106 -5.85 -10.17 -0.92
CA LYS A 106 -4.57 -9.44 -0.97
C LYS A 106 -4.71 -8.06 -0.31
N PHE A 107 -5.73 -7.28 -0.64
CA PHE A 107 -5.95 -5.97 -0.01
C PHE A 107 -6.21 -6.06 1.49
N ARG A 108 -6.99 -7.05 1.94
CA ARG A 108 -7.24 -7.29 3.36
C ARG A 108 -5.95 -7.65 4.12
N GLN A 109 -5.11 -8.49 3.54
CA GLN A 109 -3.82 -8.87 4.12
C GLN A 109 -2.88 -7.67 4.20
N MET A 110 -2.79 -6.86 3.13
CA MET A 110 -1.97 -5.63 3.13
C MET A 110 -2.42 -4.64 4.20
N ALA A 111 -3.73 -4.41 4.35
CA ALA A 111 -4.27 -3.55 5.42
C ALA A 111 -3.90 -4.08 6.82
N THR A 112 -4.05 -5.39 7.03
CA THR A 112 -3.70 -6.03 8.31
C THR A 112 -2.20 -5.89 8.63
N GLU A 113 -1.34 -6.07 7.63
CA GLU A 113 0.10 -5.93 7.77
C GLU A 113 0.49 -4.48 8.06
N TYR A 114 -0.16 -3.50 7.41
CA TYR A 114 0.05 -2.08 7.73
C TYR A 114 -0.37 -1.73 9.15
N ASP A 115 -1.53 -2.20 9.61
CA ASP A 115 -1.98 -1.97 10.99
C ASP A 115 -0.99 -2.54 12.02
N LYS A 116 -0.44 -3.73 11.73
CA LYS A 116 0.61 -4.35 12.57
C LYS A 116 1.88 -3.51 12.59
N GLN A 117 2.33 -3.02 11.44
CA GLN A 117 3.51 -2.16 11.34
C GLN A 117 3.30 -0.83 12.08
N ILE A 118 2.15 -0.18 11.89
CA ILE A 118 1.78 1.05 12.60
C ILE A 118 1.78 0.83 14.11
N SER A 119 1.20 -0.28 14.57
CA SER A 119 1.18 -0.64 15.99
C SER A 119 2.60 -0.85 16.55
N ALA A 120 3.48 -1.50 15.78
CA ALA A 120 4.88 -1.68 16.16
C ALA A 120 5.64 -0.34 16.22
N TYR A 121 5.43 0.55 15.25
CA TYR A 121 6.03 1.89 15.25
C TYR A 121 5.53 2.72 16.43
N MET A 122 4.24 2.69 16.74
CA MET A 122 3.66 3.33 17.92
C MET A 122 4.36 2.84 19.21
N GLY A 123 4.57 1.53 19.33
CA GLY A 123 5.31 0.95 20.45
C GLY A 123 6.75 1.46 20.55
N THR A 124 7.46 1.59 19.43
CA THR A 124 8.82 2.15 19.38
C THR A 124 8.84 3.63 19.75
N ILE A 125 7.89 4.42 19.24
CA ILE A 125 7.75 5.84 19.57
C ILE A 125 7.54 6.02 21.08
N ASN A 126 6.64 5.24 21.69
CA ASN A 126 6.39 5.29 23.12
C ASN A 126 7.64 4.93 23.95
N LYS A 127 8.42 3.94 23.52
CA LYS A 127 9.71 3.60 24.17
C LYS A 127 10.69 4.76 24.09
N LEU A 128 10.83 5.38 22.91
CA LEU A 128 11.71 6.54 22.71
C LEU A 128 11.28 7.74 23.55
N GLN A 129 9.98 7.99 23.67
CA GLN A 129 9.45 9.04 24.54
C GLN A 129 9.79 8.78 26.01
N ASN A 130 9.55 7.57 26.51
CA ASN A 130 9.89 7.19 27.88
C ASN A 130 11.39 7.30 28.16
N GLU A 131 12.25 6.90 27.21
CA GLU A 131 13.69 7.07 27.35
C GLU A 131 14.10 8.56 27.36
N ASN A 132 13.47 9.39 26.53
CA ASN A 132 13.71 10.83 26.51
C ASN A 132 13.35 11.47 27.85
N GLU A 133 12.17 11.15 28.40
CA GLU A 133 11.73 11.62 29.71
C GLU A 133 12.68 11.17 30.83
N ARG A 134 13.12 9.90 30.79
CA ARG A 134 14.09 9.38 31.76
C ARG A 134 15.42 10.13 31.70
N LEU A 135 15.92 10.40 30.50
CA LEU A 135 17.17 11.14 30.31
C LEU A 135 17.05 12.59 30.79
N ARG A 136 15.93 13.27 30.50
CA ARG A 136 15.65 14.61 31.02
C ARG A 136 15.62 14.64 32.54
N ALA A 137 14.92 13.68 33.17
CA ALA A 137 14.88 13.57 34.63
C ALA A 137 16.26 13.28 35.25
N GLN A 138 17.13 12.55 34.55
CA GLN A 138 18.52 12.32 34.98
C GLN A 138 19.37 13.59 34.88
N LEU A 139 19.20 14.37 33.81
CA LEU A 139 19.87 15.67 33.64
C LEU A 139 19.49 16.64 34.75
N GLU A 140 18.19 16.82 35.02
CA GLU A 140 17.71 17.69 36.11
C GLU A 140 18.27 17.26 37.48
N LYS A 141 18.30 15.96 37.77
CA LYS A 141 18.89 15.43 39.00
C LYS A 141 20.40 15.65 39.12
N THR A 142 21.10 15.73 37.99
CA THR A 142 22.56 15.91 37.94
C THR A 142 22.94 17.40 38.00
N GLU A 143 22.21 18.28 37.30
CA GLU A 143 22.40 19.73 37.36
C GLU A 143 22.16 20.27 38.78
N GLY A 144 21.11 19.81 39.47
CA GLY A 144 20.83 20.21 40.85
C GLY A 144 21.90 19.80 41.87
N ARG A 145 22.73 18.78 41.56
CA ARG A 145 23.75 18.25 42.47
C ARG A 145 25.13 18.91 42.26
N GLY A 146 25.43 19.37 41.04
CA GLY A 146 26.71 19.99 40.70
C GLY A 146 26.94 21.36 41.36
N LEU A 147 25.90 22.19 41.47
CA LEU A 147 26.02 23.52 42.09
C LEU A 147 26.08 23.45 43.63
N ALA A 148 25.27 22.57 44.24
CA ALA A 148 25.24 22.41 45.69
C ALA A 148 26.51 21.75 46.25
N GLY A 149 27.08 20.76 45.54
CA GLY A 149 28.31 20.08 45.96
C GLY A 149 29.53 21.00 45.98
N ASN A 150 29.63 21.90 45.00
CA ASN A 150 30.73 22.86 44.92
C ASN A 150 30.62 23.97 45.99
N LEU A 151 29.40 24.37 46.36
CA LEU A 151 29.20 25.41 47.38
C LEU A 151 29.76 24.97 48.76
N TRP A 152 29.53 23.72 49.16
CA TRP A 152 30.09 23.17 50.40
C TRP A 152 31.62 23.09 50.38
N LEU A 153 32.22 22.76 49.23
CA LEU A 153 33.67 22.75 49.04
C LEU A 153 34.26 24.17 49.16
N TYR A 154 33.63 25.18 48.53
CA TYR A 154 34.07 26.57 48.66
C TYR A 154 33.92 27.09 50.10
N LEU A 155 32.84 26.72 50.80
CA LEU A 155 32.64 27.08 52.21
C LEU A 155 33.71 26.47 53.12
N ALA A 156 34.02 25.18 52.92
CA ALA A 156 35.07 24.50 53.67
C ALA A 156 36.45 25.12 53.42
N LEU A 157 36.77 25.47 52.17
CA LEU A 157 38.01 26.16 51.81
C LEU A 157 38.14 27.52 52.51
N LEU A 158 37.05 28.29 52.55
CA LEU A 158 37.01 29.60 53.21
C LEU A 158 37.26 29.48 54.72
N VAL A 159 36.68 28.48 55.39
CA VAL A 159 36.93 28.21 56.81
C VAL A 159 38.40 27.85 57.05
N ILE A 160 39.01 27.03 56.20
CA ILE A 160 40.44 26.66 56.31
C ILE A 160 41.33 27.90 56.18
N ILE A 161 41.04 28.79 55.23
CA ILE A 161 41.80 30.04 55.04
C ILE A 161 41.69 30.93 56.28
N ILE A 162 40.50 31.11 56.84
CA ILE A 162 40.28 31.91 58.05
C ILE A 162 41.06 31.33 59.23
N LEU A 163 41.01 30.01 59.43
CA LEU A 163 41.74 29.32 60.49
C LEU A 163 43.26 29.48 60.30
N ALA A 164 43.76 29.37 59.07
CA ALA A 164 45.18 29.56 58.76
C ALA A 164 45.64 30.99 59.08
N VAL A 165 44.83 32.01 58.74
CA VAL A 165 45.11 33.41 59.05
C VAL A 165 45.09 33.68 60.55
N LEU A 166 44.12 33.12 61.29
CA LEU A 166 44.04 33.24 62.74
C LEU A 166 45.24 32.60 63.44
N LEU A 167 45.65 31.40 63.02
CA LEU A 167 46.83 30.73 63.56
C LEU A 167 48.13 31.49 63.22
N TYR A 168 48.22 32.05 62.02
CA TYR A 168 49.37 32.88 61.64
C TYR A 168 49.46 34.15 62.51
N ARG A 169 48.34 34.86 62.69
CA ARG A 169 48.27 36.05 63.56
C ARG A 169 48.58 35.71 65.02
N GLY A 170 48.04 34.61 65.53
CA GLY A 170 48.32 34.13 66.88
C GLY A 170 49.80 33.79 67.10
N ARG A 171 50.47 33.16 66.12
CA ARG A 171 51.91 32.90 66.18
C ARG A 171 52.76 34.17 66.09
N THR A 172 52.34 35.18 65.35
CA THR A 172 53.08 36.46 65.29
C THR A 172 52.95 37.29 66.56
N GLN A 173 51.88 37.13 67.36
CA GLN A 173 51.73 37.81 68.66
C GLN A 173 52.45 37.09 69.82
N LEU A 174 52.85 35.83 69.64
CA LEU A 174 53.54 35.00 70.64
C LEU A 174 55.06 34.87 70.40
N ARG A 175 55.62 35.62 69.45
CA ARG A 175 57.06 35.77 69.26
C ARG A 175 57.50 37.11 69.86
N PRO A 176 58.26 37.13 70.98
CA PRO A 176 58.85 38.36 71.50
C PRO A 176 59.88 38.95 70.52
#